data_AF-A0A2S9XH24-F1
#
_entry.id   AF-A0A2S9XH24-F1
#
_cell.length_a   1.000
_cell.length_b   1.000
_cell.length_c   1.000
_cell.angle_alpha   90.00
_cell.angle_beta   90.00
_cell.angle_gamma   90.00
#
_symmetry.space_group_name_H-M   'P 1'
#
loop_
_entity.id
_entity.type
_entity.pdbx_description
1 polymer ?
#
loop_
_entity_poly.entity_id
_entity_poly.type
_entity_poly.pdbx_seq_one_letter_code
_entity_poly.pdbx_strand_id
1 'polypeptide(L)'
;MSHPRTLVFALLIVSMPACKGADSTPEAAQTAGKQAPVAAEPAAAEPAEAGAATSAAVEPEAATETGTETGEDQAPLPESFEEVGVDVCDQYVKDYVACIEAKVPETEREAQRRVVFDNVESWKQTAAGGASAAKGLQTACRIAREQAKRATQDWGCEW
;
A
#
# COMPACT_ATOMS: atom_id res chain seq x y z
N MET A 1 22.53 -18.06 -27.63
CA MET A 1 23.87 -18.13 -27.00
C MET A 1 23.66 -18.10 -25.50
N SER A 2 23.84 -19.25 -24.85
CA SER A 2 23.53 -19.49 -23.44
C SER A 2 24.63 -18.96 -22.53
N HIS A 3 24.28 -18.16 -21.52
CA HIS A 3 25.21 -17.76 -20.45
C HIS A 3 24.89 -18.52 -19.15
N PRO A 4 25.88 -19.12 -18.48
CA PRO A 4 25.69 -19.79 -17.19
C PRO A 4 25.61 -18.77 -16.04
N ARG A 5 24.54 -18.85 -15.24
CA ARG A 5 24.38 -18.07 -14.00
C ARG A 5 25.11 -18.78 -12.86
N THR A 6 26.34 -18.35 -12.59
CA THR A 6 27.14 -18.80 -11.45
C THR A 6 26.62 -18.17 -10.17
N LEU A 7 25.93 -18.95 -9.33
CA LEU A 7 25.51 -18.56 -7.97
C LEU A 7 26.72 -18.66 -7.03
N VAL A 8 27.27 -17.51 -6.63
CA VAL A 8 28.24 -17.42 -5.52
C VAL A 8 27.50 -16.92 -4.28
N PHE A 9 27.13 -17.87 -3.42
CA PHE A 9 26.64 -17.63 -2.07
C PHE A 9 27.83 -17.23 -1.18
N ALA A 10 28.04 -15.94 -0.99
CA ALA A 10 29.05 -15.42 -0.07
C ALA A 10 28.40 -15.00 1.25
N LEU A 11 28.51 -15.92 2.21
CA LEU A 11 28.19 -15.80 3.63
C LEU A 11 29.17 -14.80 4.27
N LEU A 12 28.70 -13.65 4.78
CA LEU A 12 29.53 -12.79 5.64
C LEU A 12 28.76 -12.27 6.86
N ILE A 13 29.33 -12.65 8.01
CA ILE A 13 28.95 -12.44 9.39
C ILE A 13 29.74 -11.22 9.91
N VAL A 14 29.12 -10.12 10.35
CA VAL A 14 29.73 -9.10 11.23
C VAL A 14 28.60 -8.32 11.94
N SER A 15 28.30 -8.53 13.23
CA SER A 15 28.83 -7.88 14.45
C SER A 15 28.57 -6.36 14.56
N MET A 16 27.66 -5.93 15.45
CA MET A 16 27.37 -4.51 15.74
C MET A 16 27.70 -4.12 17.19
N PRO A 17 28.22 -2.90 17.45
CA PRO A 17 28.40 -2.32 18.79
C PRO A 17 27.31 -1.29 19.15
N ALA A 18 27.11 -1.12 20.46
CA ALA A 18 26.08 -0.31 21.12
C ALA A 18 26.38 1.20 21.20
N CYS A 19 25.33 2.04 21.16
CA CYS A 19 25.27 3.45 21.63
C CYS A 19 23.82 3.73 22.07
N LYS A 20 23.47 3.97 23.35
CA LYS A 20 23.77 5.10 24.29
C LYS A 20 23.04 6.39 23.87
N GLY A 21 21.96 6.73 24.60
CA GLY A 21 20.97 7.77 24.24
C GLY A 21 21.07 9.12 24.96
N ALA A 22 19.96 9.88 24.90
CA ALA A 22 19.56 11.04 25.73
C ALA A 22 18.07 11.33 25.41
N ASP A 23 17.08 11.38 26.32
CA ASP A 23 16.78 12.23 27.50
C ASP A 23 15.66 13.24 27.18
N SER A 24 14.44 12.99 27.67
CA SER A 24 13.37 13.98 27.90
C SER A 24 12.31 13.38 28.83
N THR A 25 12.33 13.82 30.07
CA THR A 25 11.45 13.44 31.19
C THR A 25 10.16 14.29 31.22
N PRO A 26 9.00 13.74 31.63
CA PRO A 26 7.75 14.47 31.83
C PRO A 26 7.60 15.04 33.25
N GLU A 27 7.00 16.23 33.38
CA GLU A 27 6.51 16.78 34.65
C GLU A 27 4.98 16.67 34.71
N ALA A 28 4.49 16.08 35.79
CA ALA A 28 3.09 15.87 36.09
C ALA A 28 2.53 17.01 36.98
N ALA A 29 1.29 17.42 36.73
CA ALA A 29 0.45 18.08 37.75
C ALA A 29 -0.96 17.49 37.74
N GLN A 30 -1.39 17.15 38.94
CA GLN A 30 -2.53 16.34 39.35
C GLN A 30 -3.70 17.26 39.75
N THR A 31 -4.96 16.87 39.53
CA THR A 31 -6.06 17.15 40.48
C THR A 31 -7.22 16.17 40.28
N ALA A 32 -7.83 15.81 41.41
CA ALA A 32 -8.61 14.61 41.68
C ALA A 32 -10.12 14.75 41.42
N GLY A 33 -10.79 13.60 41.20
CA GLY A 33 -12.25 13.53 41.07
C GLY A 33 -12.85 12.12 41.25
N LYS A 34 -12.60 11.48 42.40
CA LYS A 34 -13.55 10.69 43.23
C LYS A 34 -14.78 10.02 42.56
N GLN A 35 -14.77 8.69 42.41
CA GLN A 35 -15.77 7.74 42.97
C GLN A 35 -15.47 6.25 42.69
N ALA A 36 -15.84 5.41 43.65
CA ALA A 36 -15.56 3.97 43.83
C ALA A 36 -16.77 3.10 43.38
N PRO A 37 -16.93 1.82 43.79
CA PRO A 37 -16.10 0.61 43.61
C PRO A 37 -16.89 -0.56 43.00
N VAL A 38 -16.25 -1.49 42.27
CA VAL A 38 -16.73 -2.89 42.20
C VAL A 38 -15.54 -3.84 42.18
N ALA A 39 -15.47 -4.69 43.21
CA ALA A 39 -14.47 -5.73 43.39
C ALA A 39 -14.95 -7.06 42.79
N ALA A 40 -14.09 -7.71 42.01
CA ALA A 40 -13.97 -9.16 41.89
C ALA A 40 -12.63 -9.51 41.19
N GLU A 41 -11.73 -10.17 41.92
CA GLU A 41 -10.49 -10.85 41.48
C GLU A 41 -10.80 -12.36 41.21
N PRO A 42 -9.88 -13.23 40.74
CA PRO A 42 -8.58 -13.07 40.05
C PRO A 42 -8.43 -13.96 38.79
N ALA A 43 -7.43 -13.69 37.93
CA ALA A 43 -6.53 -14.70 37.33
C ALA A 43 -5.65 -14.04 36.25
N ALA A 44 -4.36 -13.97 36.57
CA ALA A 44 -3.30 -13.64 35.65
C ALA A 44 -3.20 -14.70 34.55
N ALA A 45 -3.21 -14.25 33.30
CA ALA A 45 -2.61 -14.97 32.19
C ALA A 45 -1.78 -13.95 31.40
N GLU A 46 -0.49 -14.20 31.34
CA GLU A 46 0.50 -13.50 30.51
C GLU A 46 0.02 -13.37 29.06
N PRO A 47 0.44 -12.29 28.38
CA PRO A 47 1.00 -12.48 27.07
C PRO A 47 2.40 -11.87 26.98
N ALA A 48 3.31 -12.76 26.59
CA ALA A 48 4.65 -12.49 26.13
C ALA A 48 4.69 -11.41 25.04
N GLU A 49 5.63 -10.50 25.25
CA GLU A 49 6.67 -10.06 24.32
C GLU A 49 6.30 -9.50 22.94
N ALA A 50 6.77 -8.27 22.78
CA ALA A 50 6.88 -7.49 21.58
C ALA A 50 7.78 -8.14 20.51
N GLY A 51 7.37 -8.02 19.25
CA GLY A 51 8.26 -8.04 18.09
C GLY A 51 8.32 -6.65 17.47
N ALA A 52 9.09 -5.76 18.09
CA ALA A 52 9.41 -4.44 17.53
C ALA A 52 10.49 -4.59 16.46
N ALA A 53 10.13 -4.42 15.19
CA ALA A 53 11.09 -4.11 14.13
C ALA A 53 11.11 -2.59 13.95
N THR A 54 12.09 -1.94 14.60
CA THR A 54 12.42 -0.54 14.40
C THR A 54 12.88 -0.34 12.97
N SER A 55 12.09 0.46 12.24
CA SER A 55 12.52 1.16 11.05
C SER A 55 13.31 2.40 11.48
N ALA A 56 14.56 2.51 11.06
CA ALA A 56 15.26 3.79 11.05
C ALA A 56 16.15 3.89 9.82
N ALA A 57 15.74 4.80 8.95
CA ALA A 57 16.54 5.74 8.17
C ALA A 57 17.79 5.21 7.43
N VAL A 58 17.65 5.10 6.10
CA VAL A 58 18.76 5.21 5.15
C VAL A 58 18.56 6.52 4.37
N GLU A 59 19.53 7.43 4.50
CA GLU A 59 19.62 8.67 3.73
C GLU A 59 20.11 8.34 2.29
N PRO A 60 19.57 9.02 1.26
CA PRO A 60 19.69 8.58 -0.13
C PRO A 60 20.89 9.21 -0.84
N GLU A 61 21.76 8.40 -1.44
CA GLU A 61 22.73 8.88 -2.42
C GLU A 61 22.44 8.32 -3.82
N ALA A 62 22.00 9.28 -4.64
CA ALA A 62 22.17 9.43 -6.08
C ALA A 62 21.71 8.31 -7.03
N ALA A 63 20.59 8.65 -7.68
CA ALA A 63 20.08 8.11 -8.92
C ALA A 63 21.15 7.73 -9.95
N THR A 64 20.97 6.56 -10.52
CA THR A 64 21.12 6.40 -11.96
C THR A 64 19.83 5.77 -12.46
N GLU A 65 18.83 6.63 -12.65
CA GLU A 65 17.71 6.34 -13.53
C GLU A 65 18.27 6.15 -14.94
N THR A 66 18.47 4.90 -15.31
CA THR A 66 18.57 4.51 -16.72
C THR A 66 17.65 3.33 -16.93
N GLY A 67 16.39 3.53 -16.53
CA GLY A 67 15.27 2.79 -17.07
C GLY A 67 14.84 3.47 -18.37
N THR A 68 15.65 3.36 -19.42
CA THR A 68 15.09 3.34 -20.77
C THR A 68 14.27 2.06 -20.83
N GLU A 69 13.05 2.12 -20.30
CA GLU A 69 12.04 1.14 -20.61
C GLU A 69 11.74 1.38 -22.08
N THR A 70 12.42 0.57 -22.90
CA THR A 70 12.12 0.32 -24.30
C THR A 70 10.62 0.49 -24.48
N GLY A 71 10.22 1.37 -25.41
CA GLY A 71 8.85 1.51 -25.90
C GLY A 71 8.42 0.20 -26.57
N GLU A 72 8.26 -0.82 -25.74
CA GLU A 72 7.80 -2.14 -26.08
C GLU A 72 6.29 -1.98 -26.16
N ASP A 73 5.82 -2.02 -27.40
CA ASP A 73 4.45 -2.14 -27.89
C ASP A 73 3.43 -2.44 -26.77
N GLN A 74 3.05 -1.41 -26.01
CA GLN A 74 2.06 -1.64 -24.97
C GLN A 74 0.73 -1.84 -25.67
N ALA A 75 0.07 -2.95 -25.35
CA ALA A 75 -1.20 -3.31 -25.97
C ALA A 75 -2.18 -2.12 -25.91
N PRO A 76 -2.94 -1.89 -26.99
CA PRO A 76 -3.91 -0.81 -27.03
C PRO A 76 -4.89 -0.96 -25.86
N LEU A 77 -5.15 0.16 -25.16
CA LEU A 77 -6.10 0.18 -24.06
C LEU A 77 -7.52 -0.09 -24.60
N PRO A 78 -8.33 -0.86 -23.88
CA PRO A 78 -9.71 -1.08 -24.29
C PRO A 78 -10.52 0.22 -24.13
N GLU A 79 -11.57 0.37 -24.95
CA GLU A 79 -12.49 1.51 -24.85
C GLU A 79 -13.32 1.45 -23.55
N SER A 80 -13.57 0.25 -23.03
CA SER A 80 -14.27 0.01 -21.77
C SER A 80 -13.56 -1.04 -20.93
N PHE A 81 -13.70 -0.95 -19.61
CA PHE A 81 -13.08 -1.86 -18.66
C PHE A 81 -14.06 -2.98 -18.32
N GLU A 82 -13.56 -4.22 -18.29
CA GLU A 82 -14.33 -5.37 -17.86
C GLU A 82 -14.56 -5.37 -16.35
N GLU A 83 -15.67 -5.96 -15.91
CA GLU A 83 -15.98 -6.12 -14.49
C GLU A 83 -15.05 -7.16 -13.85
N VAL A 84 -14.54 -6.84 -12.66
CA VAL A 84 -13.72 -7.70 -11.81
C VAL A 84 -14.58 -8.73 -11.08
N GLY A 85 -15.87 -8.41 -10.85
CA GLY A 85 -16.81 -9.24 -10.10
C GLY A 85 -16.74 -9.04 -8.59
N VAL A 86 -16.25 -7.87 -8.15
CA VAL A 86 -16.21 -7.45 -6.76
C VAL A 86 -16.71 -6.01 -6.70
N ASP A 87 -17.92 -5.82 -6.17
CA ASP A 87 -18.68 -4.56 -6.23
C ASP A 87 -17.85 -3.30 -5.93
N VAL A 88 -16.98 -3.33 -4.92
CA VAL A 88 -16.18 -2.16 -4.55
C VAL A 88 -15.04 -1.86 -5.53
N CYS A 89 -14.47 -2.89 -6.18
CA CYS A 89 -13.49 -2.73 -7.24
C CYS A 89 -14.17 -2.18 -8.50
N ASP A 90 -15.34 -2.71 -8.84
CA ASP A 90 -16.10 -2.28 -10.02
C ASP A 90 -16.59 -0.84 -9.88
N GLN A 91 -17.05 -0.45 -8.68
CA GLN A 91 -17.35 0.95 -8.36
C GLN A 91 -16.11 1.85 -8.45
N TYR A 92 -14.97 1.42 -7.93
CA TYR A 92 -13.72 2.17 -8.07
C TYR A 92 -13.38 2.44 -9.54
N VAL A 93 -13.42 1.41 -10.39
CA VAL A 93 -13.10 1.54 -11.82
C VAL A 93 -14.05 2.53 -12.47
N LYS A 94 -15.35 2.37 -12.23
CA LYS A 94 -16.39 3.25 -12.77
C LYS A 94 -16.18 4.71 -12.36
N ASP A 95 -16.00 4.96 -11.06
CA ASP A 95 -15.88 6.31 -10.51
C ASP A 95 -14.57 6.98 -10.98
N TYR A 96 -13.46 6.23 -10.98
CA TYR A 96 -12.16 6.72 -11.44
C TYR A 96 -12.20 7.06 -12.93
N VAL A 97 -12.70 6.16 -13.77
CA VAL A 97 -12.76 6.37 -15.24
C VAL A 97 -13.68 7.53 -15.58
N ALA A 98 -14.85 7.62 -14.94
CA ALA A 98 -15.75 8.76 -15.11
C ALA A 98 -15.06 10.08 -14.74
N CYS A 99 -14.27 10.08 -13.67
CA CYS A 99 -13.58 11.30 -13.29
C CYS A 99 -12.46 11.69 -14.28
N ILE A 100 -11.62 10.75 -14.72
CA ILE A 100 -10.53 11.10 -15.62
C ILE A 100 -11.04 11.58 -16.98
N GLU A 101 -12.13 11.02 -17.47
CA GLU A 101 -12.75 11.49 -18.72
C GLU A 101 -13.33 12.90 -18.58
N ALA A 102 -13.86 13.25 -17.40
CA ALA A 102 -14.51 14.53 -17.17
C ALA A 102 -13.54 15.66 -16.71
N LYS A 103 -12.49 15.32 -15.96
CA LYS A 103 -11.69 16.30 -15.19
C LYS A 103 -10.22 16.34 -15.58
N VAL A 104 -9.64 15.20 -15.97
CA VAL A 104 -8.20 15.11 -16.25
C VAL A 104 -7.91 15.67 -17.64
N PRO A 105 -6.82 16.44 -17.82
CA PRO A 105 -6.38 16.91 -19.14
C PRO A 105 -6.15 15.76 -20.11
N GLU A 106 -6.47 15.96 -21.38
CA GLU A 106 -6.38 14.93 -22.42
C GLU A 106 -4.99 14.29 -22.52
N THR A 107 -3.93 15.08 -22.29
CA THR A 107 -2.53 14.64 -22.28
C THR A 107 -2.20 13.61 -21.20
N GLU A 108 -2.99 13.54 -20.13
CA GLU A 108 -2.76 12.65 -18.99
C GLU A 108 -3.77 11.50 -18.92
N ARG A 109 -4.91 11.60 -19.61
CA ARG A 109 -5.99 10.60 -19.53
C ARG A 109 -5.55 9.19 -19.90
N GLU A 110 -4.76 9.04 -20.95
CA GLU A 110 -4.31 7.72 -21.40
C GLU A 110 -3.42 7.05 -20.35
N ALA A 111 -2.50 7.80 -19.75
CA ALA A 111 -1.67 7.31 -18.65
C ALA A 111 -2.52 6.89 -17.45
N GLN A 112 -3.54 7.68 -17.08
CA GLN A 112 -4.45 7.31 -15.99
C GLN A 112 -5.31 6.08 -16.33
N ARG A 113 -5.79 5.97 -17.58
CA ARG A 113 -6.51 4.77 -18.04
C ARG A 113 -5.63 3.53 -17.98
N ARG A 114 -4.33 3.63 -18.26
CA ARG A 114 -3.39 2.52 -18.10
C ARG A 114 -3.30 2.06 -16.66
N VAL A 115 -3.20 2.97 -15.69
CA VAL A 115 -3.20 2.62 -14.26
C VAL A 115 -4.46 1.85 -13.87
N VAL A 116 -5.64 2.27 -14.35
CA VAL A 116 -6.90 1.56 -14.10
C VAL A 116 -6.90 0.18 -14.76
N PHE A 117 -6.39 0.08 -16.00
CA PHE A 117 -6.28 -1.18 -16.74
C PHE A 117 -5.43 -2.20 -16.00
N ASP A 118 -4.24 -1.81 -15.56
CA ASP A 118 -3.30 -2.69 -14.86
C ASP A 118 -3.89 -3.19 -13.54
N ASN A 119 -4.62 -2.32 -12.83
CA ASN A 119 -5.37 -2.70 -11.63
C ASN A 119 -6.44 -3.74 -11.94
N VAL A 120 -7.28 -3.51 -12.98
CA VAL A 120 -8.35 -4.44 -13.37
C VAL A 120 -7.79 -5.81 -13.72
N GLU A 121 -6.73 -5.88 -14.54
CA GLU A 121 -6.13 -7.16 -14.94
C GLU A 121 -5.54 -7.91 -13.74
N SER A 122 -4.83 -7.22 -12.85
CA SER A 122 -4.30 -7.81 -11.61
C SER A 122 -5.41 -8.30 -10.68
N TRP A 123 -6.50 -7.55 -10.57
CA TRP A 123 -7.63 -7.88 -9.70
C TRP A 123 -8.45 -9.04 -10.25
N LYS A 124 -8.65 -9.13 -11.57
CA LYS A 124 -9.29 -10.28 -12.23
C LYS A 124 -8.53 -11.57 -11.93
N GLN A 125 -7.20 -11.54 -12.03
CA GLN A 125 -6.36 -12.70 -11.67
C GLN A 125 -6.52 -13.08 -10.19
N THR A 126 -6.60 -12.09 -9.30
CA THR A 126 -6.80 -12.33 -7.86
C THR A 126 -8.19 -12.91 -7.57
N ALA A 127 -9.24 -12.36 -8.20
CA ALA A 127 -10.61 -12.82 -8.03
C ALA A 127 -10.82 -14.26 -8.52
N ALA A 128 -10.11 -14.66 -9.57
CA ALA A 128 -10.09 -16.03 -10.08
C ALA A 128 -9.53 -17.06 -9.06
N GLY A 129 -8.81 -16.60 -8.03
CA GLY A 129 -8.32 -17.43 -6.92
C GLY A 129 -9.40 -17.94 -5.96
N GLY A 130 -10.66 -17.55 -6.15
CA GLY A 130 -11.81 -18.03 -5.38
C GLY A 130 -12.26 -17.08 -4.26
N ALA A 131 -13.29 -17.49 -3.51
CA ALA A 131 -14.00 -16.61 -2.58
C ALA A 131 -13.12 -15.96 -1.50
N SER A 132 -12.14 -16.69 -0.95
CA SER A 132 -11.23 -16.14 0.05
C SER A 132 -10.31 -15.05 -0.54
N ALA A 133 -9.85 -15.23 -1.78
CA ALA A 133 -9.04 -14.24 -2.48
C ALA A 133 -9.88 -12.99 -2.82
N ALA A 134 -11.11 -13.18 -3.30
CA ALA A 134 -12.06 -12.09 -3.56
C ALA A 134 -12.38 -11.27 -2.30
N LYS A 135 -12.48 -11.91 -1.12
CA LYS A 135 -12.67 -11.19 0.15
C LYS A 135 -11.46 -10.32 0.51
N GLY A 136 -10.24 -10.82 0.31
CA GLY A 136 -9.02 -10.03 0.49
C GLY A 136 -8.96 -8.84 -0.48
N LEU A 137 -9.32 -9.10 -1.74
CA LEU A 137 -9.38 -8.11 -2.81
C LEU A 137 -10.36 -6.97 -2.50
N GLN A 138 -11.50 -7.26 -1.88
CA GLN A 138 -12.44 -6.22 -1.46
C GLN A 138 -11.78 -5.17 -0.54
N THR A 139 -10.89 -5.60 0.35
CA THR A 139 -10.13 -4.68 1.21
C THR A 139 -9.07 -3.92 0.43
N ALA A 140 -8.36 -4.57 -0.48
CA ALA A 140 -7.38 -3.92 -1.35
C ALA A 140 -8.02 -2.82 -2.23
N CYS A 141 -9.16 -3.09 -2.85
CA CYS A 141 -9.88 -2.12 -3.67
C CYS A 141 -10.40 -0.92 -2.87
N ARG A 142 -10.81 -1.10 -1.61
CA ARG A 142 -11.12 0.03 -0.72
C ARG A 142 -9.91 0.93 -0.49
N ILE A 143 -8.75 0.33 -0.22
CA ILE A 143 -7.51 1.08 -0.03
C ILE A 143 -7.14 1.82 -1.32
N ALA A 144 -7.18 1.14 -2.47
CA ALA A 144 -6.90 1.75 -3.78
C ALA A 144 -7.85 2.91 -4.08
N ARG A 145 -9.14 2.77 -3.74
CA ARG A 145 -10.14 3.84 -3.84
C ARG A 145 -9.79 5.06 -3.01
N GLU A 146 -9.42 4.88 -1.76
CA GLU A 146 -9.03 6.01 -0.90
C GLU A 146 -7.72 6.67 -1.35
N GLN A 147 -6.78 5.91 -1.90
CA GLN A 147 -5.55 6.46 -2.48
C GLN A 147 -5.86 7.27 -3.74
N ALA A 148 -6.69 6.73 -4.63
CA ALA A 148 -7.10 7.39 -5.86
C ALA A 148 -7.85 8.69 -5.62
N LYS A 149 -8.77 8.73 -4.64
CA LYS A 149 -9.46 9.96 -4.24
C LYS A 149 -8.48 11.08 -3.89
N ARG A 150 -7.45 10.75 -3.11
CA ARG A 150 -6.41 11.72 -2.72
C ARG A 150 -5.58 12.16 -3.92
N ALA A 151 -5.17 11.21 -4.76
CA ALA A 151 -4.36 11.49 -5.95
C ALA A 151 -5.11 12.33 -7.00
N THR A 152 -6.43 12.20 -7.05
CA THR A 152 -7.29 12.87 -8.04
C THR A 152 -7.99 14.12 -7.50
N GLN A 153 -7.74 14.47 -6.23
CA GLN A 153 -8.37 15.61 -5.56
C GLN A 153 -8.04 16.94 -6.27
N ASP A 154 -6.81 17.09 -6.76
CA ASP A 154 -6.36 18.31 -7.45
C ASP A 154 -7.09 18.56 -8.77
N TRP A 155 -7.63 17.50 -9.40
CA TRP A 155 -8.48 17.61 -10.59
C TRP A 155 -9.97 17.85 -10.25
N GLY A 156 -10.33 17.82 -8.97
CA GLY A 156 -11.72 17.99 -8.52
C GLY A 156 -12.58 16.74 -8.73
N CYS A 157 -11.98 15.56 -8.58
CA CYS A 157 -12.70 14.29 -8.52
C CYS A 157 -13.38 14.11 -7.15
N GLU A 158 -14.69 13.84 -7.15
CA GLU A 158 -15.47 13.58 -5.92
C GLU A 158 -16.27 12.28 -6.08
N TRP A 159 -15.89 11.24 -5.31
CA TRP A 159 -16.52 9.91 -5.23
C TRP A 159 -15.98 9.18 -3.99
#